data_AF-A0A377HNZ5-F1
#
_entry.id   AF-A0A377HNZ5-F1
#
_cell.length_a   1.000
_cell.length_b   1.000
_cell.length_c   1.000
_cell.angle_alpha   90.00
_cell.angle_beta   90.00
_cell.angle_gamma   90.00
#
_symmetry.space_group_name_H-M   'P 1'
#
loop_
_entity.id
_entity.type
_entity.pdbx_description
1 polymer ?
#
loop_
_entity_poly.entity_id
_entity_poly.type
_entity_poly.pdbx_seq_one_letter_code
_entity_poly.pdbx_strand_id
1 'polypeptide(L)'
;MKVSQQCVESTRIENRPENTQSNLDVKAVEHTSKRPHFPFSIFARPSDSQQQGMQASSDKYALIEEATIYASKTAKKSIPNIDVRATPSAFSPTPAELATQIVTQICSQSAYCNDGIISIKGSLLQAAVAVNREEKEIVLVLNRNRKATGIKHILNGFSRSQPDYLYASNIAKTLVTLRDRNYSEYSITITGDQKESKLINYALKNCKQN
;
A
#
# COMPACT_ATOMS: atom_id res chain seq x y z
N MET A 1 -1.13 -49.52 -0.96
CA MET A 1 -2.30 -48.66 -0.69
C MET A 1 -1.99 -47.26 -1.22
N LYS A 2 -2.69 -46.84 -2.28
CA LYS A 2 -2.64 -45.47 -2.84
C LYS A 2 -4.05 -44.90 -2.66
N VAL A 3 -4.18 -43.82 -1.92
CA VAL A 3 -5.45 -43.10 -1.76
C VAL A 3 -5.45 -41.96 -2.78
N SER A 4 -6.19 -42.15 -3.87
CA SER A 4 -6.58 -41.08 -4.78
C SER A 4 -7.74 -40.32 -4.14
N GLN A 5 -7.53 -39.05 -3.79
CA GLN A 5 -8.63 -38.14 -3.49
C GLN A 5 -9.16 -37.57 -4.81
N GLN A 6 -10.37 -37.99 -5.16
CA GLN A 6 -11.18 -37.37 -6.20
C GLN A 6 -11.75 -36.05 -5.66
N CYS A 7 -11.53 -34.96 -6.40
CA CYS A 7 -12.27 -33.71 -6.20
C CYS A 7 -13.73 -33.94 -6.57
N VAL A 8 -14.64 -33.75 -5.61
CA VAL A 8 -16.08 -33.75 -5.87
C VAL A 8 -16.49 -32.34 -6.26
N GLU A 9 -17.04 -32.25 -7.47
CA GLU A 9 -17.60 -31.06 -8.09
C GLU A 9 -18.92 -30.70 -7.39
N SER A 10 -18.97 -29.51 -6.76
CA SER A 10 -20.20 -28.96 -6.20
C SER A 10 -20.65 -27.78 -7.04
N THR A 11 -21.53 -28.06 -8.00
CA THR A 11 -22.30 -27.06 -8.75
C THR A 11 -23.28 -26.34 -7.83
N ARG A 12 -22.99 -25.08 -7.50
CA ARG A 12 -24.02 -24.08 -7.18
C ARG A 12 -23.45 -22.68 -7.34
N ILE A 13 -23.74 -22.01 -8.45
CA ILE A 13 -23.72 -20.54 -8.49
C ILE A 13 -25.04 -20.09 -9.10
N GLU A 14 -25.88 -19.65 -8.18
CA GLU A 14 -27.13 -18.92 -8.38
C GLU A 14 -26.80 -17.53 -8.94
N ASN A 15 -27.57 -17.13 -9.94
CA ASN A 15 -27.49 -15.82 -10.58
C ASN A 15 -27.66 -14.68 -9.56
N ARG A 16 -26.71 -13.75 -9.55
CA ARG A 16 -26.97 -12.37 -9.12
C ARG A 16 -26.21 -11.42 -10.06
N PRO A 17 -26.85 -10.84 -11.08
CA PRO A 17 -26.35 -9.59 -11.62
C PRO A 17 -26.77 -8.46 -10.66
N GLU A 18 -26.09 -7.32 -10.77
CA GLU A 18 -26.37 -6.04 -10.09
C GLU A 18 -25.68 -5.80 -8.74
N ASN A 19 -24.50 -5.16 -8.80
CA ASN A 19 -24.44 -3.71 -8.67
C ASN A 19 -23.08 -3.19 -9.19
N THR A 20 -23.12 -2.56 -10.36
CA THR A 20 -21.97 -1.90 -10.98
C THR A 20 -21.73 -0.55 -10.29
N GLN A 21 -21.06 -0.57 -9.14
CA GLN A 21 -20.63 0.65 -8.45
C GLN A 21 -19.24 0.49 -7.80
N SER A 22 -18.27 -0.11 -8.50
CA SER A 22 -16.91 -0.29 -7.97
C SER A 22 -15.93 0.85 -8.27
N ASN A 23 -16.37 1.96 -8.88
CA ASN A 23 -15.46 2.80 -9.66
C ASN A 23 -15.02 4.15 -9.04
N LEU A 24 -15.29 4.43 -7.75
CA LEU A 24 -14.95 5.74 -7.14
C LEU A 24 -14.03 5.71 -5.90
N ASP A 25 -13.75 4.55 -5.30
CA ASP A 25 -13.13 4.50 -3.95
C ASP A 25 -11.62 4.23 -3.92
N VAL A 26 -10.95 4.16 -5.07
CA VAL A 26 -9.48 4.00 -5.12
C VAL A 26 -8.84 5.26 -5.69
N LYS A 27 -8.02 5.94 -4.89
CA LYS A 27 -7.29 7.15 -5.27
C LYS A 27 -5.79 7.04 -5.00
N ALA A 28 -5.00 7.89 -5.63
CA ALA A 28 -3.59 8.08 -5.30
C ALA A 28 -3.38 9.47 -4.69
N VAL A 29 -2.55 9.54 -3.65
CA VAL A 29 -2.14 10.80 -3.01
C VAL A 29 -0.63 10.82 -2.86
N GLU A 30 0.01 11.80 -3.47
CA GLU A 30 1.44 12.09 -3.29
C GLU A 30 1.61 12.95 -2.04
N HIS A 31 2.71 12.74 -1.32
CA HIS A 31 3.10 13.61 -0.21
C HIS A 31 4.59 13.89 -0.26
N THR A 32 5.05 14.88 0.50
CA THR A 32 6.49 15.15 0.64
C THR A 32 6.92 14.69 2.02
N SER A 33 7.78 13.68 2.09
CA SER A 33 8.34 13.24 3.36
C SER A 33 9.26 14.32 3.93
N LYS A 34 8.98 14.78 5.16
CA LYS A 34 9.89 15.63 5.93
C LYS A 34 11.03 14.78 6.48
N ARG A 35 11.76 14.06 5.61
CA ARG A 35 13.08 13.59 6.02
C ARG A 35 13.89 14.82 6.41
N PRO A 36 14.67 14.80 7.51
CA PRO A 36 15.62 15.86 7.78
C PRO A 36 16.70 15.81 6.70
N HIS A 37 16.44 16.41 5.56
CA HIS A 37 17.46 17.02 4.74
C HIS A 37 17.74 18.39 5.35
N PHE A 38 19.02 18.64 5.59
CA PHE A 38 19.59 19.86 6.14
C PHE A 38 19.00 21.15 5.52
N PRO A 39 19.06 22.28 6.26
CA PRO A 39 18.07 23.35 6.19
C PRO A 39 18.42 24.36 5.11
N PHE A 40 17.98 24.15 3.86
CA PHE A 40 17.86 25.26 2.93
C PHE A 40 16.71 24.97 1.95
N SER A 41 15.52 25.49 2.24
CA SER A 41 14.88 26.36 1.26
C SER A 41 13.78 27.17 1.93
N ILE A 42 13.94 28.47 1.80
CA ILE A 42 13.11 29.53 2.32
C ILE A 42 12.04 29.90 1.26
N PHE A 43 10.84 30.20 1.75
CA PHE A 43 9.70 30.90 1.15
C PHE A 43 9.20 30.53 -0.26
N ALA A 44 8.00 29.93 -0.27
CA ALA A 44 6.89 30.50 -1.03
C ALA A 44 5.62 30.29 -0.18
N ARG A 45 4.89 31.38 0.13
CA ARG A 45 3.51 31.29 0.61
C ARG A 45 2.60 31.21 -0.61
N PRO A 46 1.81 30.16 -0.77
CA PRO A 46 0.67 30.23 -1.66
C PRO A 46 -0.63 30.15 -0.83
N SER A 47 -1.75 30.42 -1.50
CA SER A 47 -3.02 30.89 -0.96
C SER A 47 -3.75 29.96 0.02
N ASP A 48 -4.32 30.55 1.07
CA ASP A 48 -4.55 29.90 2.37
C ASP A 48 -5.69 28.86 2.48
N SER A 49 -6.75 28.88 1.66
CA SER A 49 -7.93 28.04 1.96
C SER A 49 -7.98 26.67 1.26
N GLN A 50 -7.57 26.59 -0.01
CA GLN A 50 -7.48 25.29 -0.72
C GLN A 50 -6.18 24.54 -0.40
N GLN A 51 -5.11 25.27 -0.06
CA GLN A 51 -3.84 24.66 0.29
C GLN A 51 -3.81 24.10 1.69
N GLN A 52 -4.51 24.68 2.67
CA GLN A 52 -4.58 24.11 4.02
C GLN A 52 -5.17 22.69 4.02
N GLY A 53 -6.22 22.44 3.24
CA GLY A 53 -6.81 21.09 3.12
C GLY A 53 -5.88 20.09 2.42
N MET A 54 -5.23 20.50 1.32
CA MET A 54 -4.26 19.66 0.60
C MET A 54 -2.99 19.40 1.42
N GLN A 55 -2.53 20.39 2.18
CA GLN A 55 -1.32 20.32 3.00
C GLN A 55 -1.54 19.47 4.24
N ALA A 56 -2.69 19.61 4.93
CA ALA A 56 -3.07 18.73 6.04
C ALA A 56 -3.26 17.27 5.59
N SER A 57 -3.85 17.06 4.40
CA SER A 57 -3.98 15.74 3.79
C SER A 57 -2.60 15.14 3.44
N SER A 58 -1.70 15.92 2.83
CA SER A 58 -0.32 15.52 2.55
C SER A 58 0.46 15.19 3.83
N ASP A 59 0.33 16.01 4.88
CA ASP A 59 0.97 15.79 6.17
C ASP A 59 0.47 14.48 6.84
N LYS A 60 -0.82 14.14 6.74
CA LYS A 60 -1.38 12.85 7.21
C LYS A 60 -0.66 11.67 6.56
N TYR A 61 -0.57 11.62 5.23
CA TYR A 61 0.04 10.47 4.55
C TYR A 61 1.56 10.40 4.74
N ALA A 62 2.24 11.53 4.92
CA ALA A 62 3.64 11.55 5.33
C ALA A 62 3.84 10.92 6.72
N LEU A 63 2.99 11.24 7.69
CA LEU A 63 3.02 10.62 9.02
C LEU A 63 2.73 9.12 8.95
N ILE A 64 1.79 8.69 8.09
CA ILE A 64 1.51 7.28 7.85
C ILE A 64 2.73 6.57 7.25
N GLU A 65 3.40 7.14 6.24
CA GLU A 65 4.66 6.58 5.71
C GLU A 65 5.71 6.47 6.81
N GLU A 66 5.89 7.50 7.64
CA GLU A 66 6.88 7.47 8.71
C GLU A 66 6.60 6.41 9.78
N ALA A 67 5.34 6.29 10.20
CA ALA A 67 4.94 5.31 11.19
C ALA A 67 4.99 3.87 10.65
N THR A 68 4.62 3.68 9.37
CA THR A 68 4.61 2.37 8.71
C THR A 68 5.99 1.96 8.23
N ILE A 69 6.64 2.67 7.30
CA ILE A 69 7.90 2.25 6.69
C ILE A 69 9.08 2.44 7.65
N TYR A 70 9.15 3.57 8.36
CA TYR A 70 10.30 3.90 9.22
C TYR A 70 10.09 3.60 10.71
N ALA A 71 8.95 3.03 11.10
CA ALA A 71 8.62 2.70 12.50
C ALA A 71 8.66 3.91 13.46
N SER A 72 8.40 5.12 12.98
CA SER A 72 8.47 6.34 13.79
C SER A 72 7.39 6.33 14.88
N LYS A 73 7.81 6.22 16.14
CA LYS A 73 6.91 6.28 17.30
C LYS A 73 6.25 7.66 17.44
N THR A 74 6.98 8.73 17.10
CA THR A 74 6.45 10.10 17.14
C THR A 74 5.35 10.26 16.10
N ALA A 75 5.59 9.82 14.86
CA ALA A 75 4.55 9.87 13.82
C ALA A 75 3.33 9.04 14.22
N LYS A 76 3.53 7.81 14.73
CA LYS A 76 2.43 6.96 15.22
C LYS A 76 1.58 7.65 16.30
N LYS A 77 2.18 8.39 17.22
CA LYS A 77 1.45 9.15 18.25
C LYS A 77 0.61 10.29 17.66
N SER A 78 1.01 10.85 16.52
CA SER A 78 0.29 11.92 15.82
C SER A 78 -0.87 11.44 14.96
N ILE A 79 -1.01 10.13 14.73
CA ILE A 79 -2.12 9.51 13.99
C ILE A 79 -2.81 8.41 14.83
N PRO A 80 -3.39 8.75 16.00
CA PRO A 80 -3.88 7.76 16.97
C PRO A 80 -5.02 6.87 16.44
N ASN A 81 -5.77 7.34 15.44
CA ASN A 81 -6.93 6.63 14.88
C ASN A 81 -6.55 5.75 13.67
N ILE A 82 -5.26 5.67 13.34
CA ILE A 82 -4.75 4.90 12.21
C ILE A 82 -3.91 3.73 12.71
N ASP A 83 -4.40 2.53 12.44
CA ASP A 83 -3.68 1.31 12.74
C ASP A 83 -2.52 1.16 11.75
N VAL A 84 -1.31 1.12 12.30
CA VAL A 84 -0.06 0.90 11.58
C VAL A 84 0.72 -0.20 12.28
N ARG A 85 1.24 -1.15 11.50
CA ARG A 85 2.00 -2.30 11.99
C ARG A 85 1.28 -3.10 13.09
N ALA A 86 -0.06 -3.05 13.13
CA ALA A 86 -0.83 -3.77 14.13
C ALA A 86 -0.94 -5.25 13.74
N THR A 87 -0.67 -6.12 14.71
CA THR A 87 -0.86 -7.57 14.59
C THR A 87 -2.34 -7.91 14.39
N PRO A 88 -2.65 -9.13 13.89
CA PRO A 88 -4.01 -9.62 13.85
C PRO A 88 -4.72 -9.44 15.19
N SER A 89 -6.00 -9.04 15.17
CA SER A 89 -6.77 -8.71 16.37
C SER A 89 -8.20 -9.23 16.24
N ALA A 90 -8.97 -9.24 17.33
CA ALA A 90 -10.39 -9.64 17.28
C ALA A 90 -11.24 -8.74 16.35
N PHE A 91 -10.72 -7.58 15.97
CA PHE A 91 -11.35 -6.65 15.04
C PHE A 91 -10.52 -6.59 13.74
N SER A 92 -11.12 -6.98 12.62
CA SER A 92 -10.54 -6.90 11.28
C SER A 92 -11.16 -5.74 10.48
N PRO A 93 -10.47 -5.21 9.46
CA PRO A 93 -9.12 -5.58 9.03
C PRO A 93 -8.02 -5.01 9.93
N THR A 94 -6.92 -5.75 10.07
CA THR A 94 -5.65 -5.20 10.57
C THR A 94 -4.63 -5.06 9.43
N PRO A 95 -3.67 -4.11 9.54
CA PRO A 95 -2.55 -3.99 8.62
C PRO A 95 -1.81 -5.31 8.33
N ALA A 96 -1.49 -6.08 9.38
CA ALA A 96 -0.75 -7.33 9.23
C ALA A 96 -1.59 -8.43 8.56
N GLU A 97 -2.89 -8.52 8.84
CA GLU A 97 -3.81 -9.44 8.16
C GLU A 97 -3.86 -9.15 6.66
N LEU A 98 -4.14 -7.88 6.29
CA LEU A 98 -4.23 -7.47 4.89
C LEU A 98 -2.91 -7.74 4.16
N ALA A 99 -1.77 -7.34 4.74
CA ALA A 99 -0.46 -7.56 4.13
C ALA A 99 -0.12 -9.05 3.97
N THR A 100 -0.48 -9.89 4.94
CA THR A 100 -0.28 -11.35 4.88
C THR A 100 -1.15 -11.99 3.80
N GLN A 101 -2.42 -11.58 3.69
CA GLN A 101 -3.31 -12.06 2.65
C GLN A 101 -2.82 -11.64 1.26
N ILE A 102 -2.33 -10.41 1.10
CA ILE A 102 -1.72 -9.95 -0.14
C ILE A 102 -0.52 -10.83 -0.50
N VAL A 103 0.43 -11.03 0.42
CA VAL A 103 1.63 -11.87 0.18
C VAL A 103 1.25 -13.29 -0.22
N THR A 104 0.23 -13.86 0.41
CA THR A 104 -0.27 -15.20 0.10
C THR A 104 -0.84 -15.29 -1.32
N GLN A 105 -1.53 -14.23 -1.78
CA GLN A 105 -2.20 -14.22 -3.08
C GLN A 105 -1.28 -13.82 -4.25
N ILE A 106 -0.25 -13.00 -4.04
CA ILE A 106 0.69 -12.62 -5.11
C ILE A 106 1.62 -13.77 -5.56
N CYS A 107 1.51 -14.96 -4.94
CA CYS A 107 2.17 -16.22 -5.33
C CYS A 107 3.68 -16.11 -5.61
N SER A 108 4.35 -15.11 -5.04
CA SER A 108 5.80 -14.93 -5.16
C SER A 108 6.47 -15.55 -3.95
N GLN A 109 7.24 -16.63 -4.16
CA GLN A 109 8.06 -17.26 -3.11
C GLN A 109 9.11 -16.30 -2.50
N SER A 110 9.28 -15.13 -3.10
CA SER A 110 10.23 -14.09 -2.67
C SER A 110 9.57 -12.94 -1.91
N ALA A 111 8.23 -12.89 -1.84
CA ALA A 111 7.50 -11.89 -1.08
C ALA A 111 7.32 -12.34 0.37
N TYR A 112 7.48 -11.41 1.31
CA TYR A 112 7.27 -11.66 2.73
C TYR A 112 6.64 -10.45 3.40
N CYS A 113 5.90 -10.71 4.47
CA CYS A 113 5.29 -9.69 5.31
C CYS A 113 6.03 -9.63 6.66
N ASN A 114 6.32 -8.43 7.14
CA ASN A 114 6.76 -8.19 8.51
C ASN A 114 5.98 -7.02 9.08
N ASP A 115 5.12 -7.28 10.08
CA ASP A 115 4.27 -6.29 10.74
C ASP A 115 3.53 -5.34 9.76
N GLY A 116 2.85 -5.89 8.75
CA GLY A 116 2.11 -5.08 7.77
C GLY A 116 2.96 -4.45 6.66
N ILE A 117 4.27 -4.69 6.65
CA ILE A 117 5.19 -4.29 5.57
C ILE A 117 5.44 -5.47 4.66
N ILE A 118 5.13 -5.30 3.38
CA ILE A 118 5.40 -6.24 2.30
C ILE A 118 6.73 -5.86 1.66
N SER A 119 7.64 -6.82 1.60
CA SER A 119 8.92 -6.70 0.91
C SER A 119 9.13 -7.88 -0.03
N ILE A 120 9.86 -7.67 -1.12
CA ILE A 120 10.15 -8.71 -2.12
C ILE A 120 11.66 -8.83 -2.31
N LYS A 121 12.20 -10.03 -2.09
CA LYS A 121 13.64 -10.30 -2.24
C LYS A 121 14.09 -9.93 -3.65
N GLY A 122 15.13 -9.10 -3.74
CA GLY A 122 15.71 -8.65 -5.01
C GLY A 122 15.00 -7.47 -5.68
N SER A 123 13.94 -6.93 -5.07
CA SER A 123 13.25 -5.70 -5.47
C SER A 123 13.60 -4.56 -4.50
N LEU A 124 13.53 -3.31 -5.00
CA LEU A 124 13.62 -2.14 -4.13
C LEU A 124 12.28 -1.79 -3.49
N LEU A 125 11.18 -2.36 -4.00
CA LEU A 125 9.84 -2.06 -3.53
C LEU A 125 9.67 -2.47 -2.06
N GLN A 126 9.16 -1.52 -1.29
CA GLN A 126 8.52 -1.76 -0.01
C GLN A 126 7.09 -1.24 -0.11
N ALA A 127 6.14 -2.06 0.28
CA ALA A 127 4.76 -1.64 0.46
C ALA A 127 4.38 -1.79 1.93
N ALA A 128 3.54 -0.91 2.45
CA ALA A 128 2.97 -1.07 3.79
C ALA A 128 1.49 -0.77 3.78
N VAL A 129 0.75 -1.47 4.64
CA VAL A 129 -0.67 -1.24 4.83
C VAL A 129 -0.89 -0.48 6.13
N ALA A 130 -1.79 0.50 6.10
CA ALA A 130 -2.36 1.13 7.29
C ALA A 130 -3.89 1.12 7.16
N VAL A 131 -4.59 1.14 8.29
CA VAL A 131 -6.05 1.08 8.34
C VAL A 131 -6.58 2.21 9.21
N ASN A 132 -7.34 3.13 8.63
CA ASN A 132 -8.16 4.08 9.37
C ASN A 132 -9.58 3.51 9.48
N ARG A 133 -9.95 3.08 10.69
CA ARG A 133 -11.26 2.44 10.93
C ARG A 133 -12.39 3.45 11.06
N GLU A 134 -12.08 4.65 11.53
CA GLU A 134 -13.03 5.73 11.73
C GLU A 134 -13.49 6.27 10.37
N GLU A 135 -12.54 6.54 9.47
CA GLU A 135 -12.83 7.04 8.11
C GLU A 135 -13.12 5.93 7.10
N LYS A 136 -13.06 4.65 7.51
CA LYS A 136 -13.19 3.48 6.62
C LYS A 136 -12.25 3.61 5.40
N GLU A 137 -10.96 3.75 5.69
CA GLU A 137 -9.91 3.92 4.67
C GLU A 137 -8.78 2.90 4.92
N ILE A 138 -8.39 2.19 3.86
CA ILE A 138 -7.17 1.39 3.82
C ILE A 138 -6.12 2.19 3.03
N VAL A 139 -4.98 2.45 3.66
CA VAL A 139 -3.88 3.18 3.03
C VAL A 139 -2.78 2.21 2.61
N LEU A 140 -2.47 2.18 1.32
CA LEU A 140 -1.34 1.44 0.75
C LEU A 140 -0.19 2.41 0.52
N VAL A 141 0.84 2.34 1.36
CA VAL A 141 2.06 3.14 1.22
C VAL A 141 3.03 2.39 0.31
N LEU A 142 3.51 3.01 -0.77
CA LEU A 142 4.51 2.48 -1.69
C LEU A 142 5.78 3.31 -1.61
N ASN A 143 6.91 2.63 -1.44
CA ASN A 143 8.22 3.25 -1.37
C ASN A 143 9.29 2.37 -2.01
N ARG A 144 10.44 2.96 -2.39
CA ARG A 144 11.61 2.19 -2.82
C ARG A 144 12.75 2.34 -1.81
N ASN A 145 13.11 1.24 -1.16
CA ASN A 145 14.23 1.18 -0.23
C ASN A 145 15.56 1.09 -0.97
N ARG A 146 16.04 2.24 -1.42
CA ARG A 146 17.34 2.35 -2.11
C ARG A 146 18.54 2.03 -1.22
N LYS A 147 18.37 1.93 0.11
CA LYS A 147 19.42 1.53 1.06
C LYS A 147 19.54 0.01 1.21
N ALA A 148 18.50 -0.77 0.87
CA ALA A 148 18.52 -2.23 0.97
C ALA A 148 19.44 -2.90 -0.07
N THR A 149 19.76 -2.19 -1.15
CA THR A 149 20.76 -2.63 -2.12
C THR A 149 22.09 -1.97 -1.82
N GLY A 150 23.07 -2.75 -1.34
CA GLY A 150 24.46 -2.30 -1.23
C GLY A 150 25.03 -1.81 -2.56
N ILE A 151 26.23 -1.23 -2.50
CA ILE A 151 26.99 -0.57 -3.58
C ILE A 151 27.02 -1.37 -4.91
N LYS A 152 26.77 -2.69 -4.87
CA LYS A 152 26.62 -3.59 -6.04
C LYS A 152 25.59 -3.14 -7.08
N HIS A 153 24.61 -2.31 -6.73
CA HIS A 153 23.58 -1.84 -7.67
C HIS A 153 23.96 -0.59 -8.47
N ILE A 154 25.02 0.14 -8.07
CA ILE A 154 25.51 1.31 -8.81
C ILE A 154 26.27 0.87 -10.07
N LEU A 155 26.84 -0.34 -10.06
CA LEU A 155 27.64 -0.89 -11.17
C LEU A 155 26.82 -1.60 -12.26
N ASN A 156 25.60 -2.05 -11.94
CA ASN A 156 24.70 -2.68 -12.91
C ASN A 156 23.60 -1.69 -13.31
N GLY A 157 23.90 -0.89 -14.33
CA GLY A 157 23.06 0.18 -14.86
C GLY A 157 21.58 -0.21 -15.02
N PHE A 158 20.72 0.62 -14.44
CA PHE A 158 19.45 1.12 -15.01
C PHE A 158 18.33 0.17 -15.51
N SER A 159 18.39 -1.16 -15.30
CA SER A 159 17.36 -2.07 -15.86
C SER A 159 16.33 -2.65 -14.87
N ARG A 160 16.46 -2.47 -13.54
CA ARG A 160 15.58 -3.18 -12.56
C ARG A 160 14.35 -2.42 -12.07
N SER A 161 13.97 -1.28 -12.67
CA SER A 161 12.75 -0.57 -12.23
C SER A 161 11.46 -1.26 -12.66
N GLN A 162 11.47 -2.00 -13.78
CA GLN A 162 10.30 -2.70 -14.32
C GLN A 162 9.67 -3.71 -13.35
N PRO A 163 10.42 -4.57 -12.64
CA PRO A 163 9.83 -5.47 -11.65
C PRO A 163 9.17 -4.72 -10.47
N ASP A 164 9.72 -3.60 -10.00
CA ASP A 164 9.10 -2.83 -8.90
C ASP A 164 7.71 -2.31 -9.28
N TYR A 165 7.53 -1.83 -10.53
CA TYR A 165 6.24 -1.38 -11.05
C TYR A 165 5.22 -2.52 -11.11
N LEU A 166 5.64 -3.70 -11.62
CA LEU A 166 4.78 -4.88 -11.71
C LEU A 166 4.37 -5.39 -10.32
N TYR A 167 5.30 -5.42 -9.38
CA TYR A 167 4.99 -5.81 -8.01
C TYR A 167 4.04 -4.82 -7.32
N ALA A 168 4.25 -3.52 -7.52
CA ALA A 168 3.36 -2.50 -6.97
C ALA A 168 1.94 -2.61 -7.53
N SER A 169 1.79 -2.83 -8.84
CA SER A 169 0.47 -3.05 -9.44
C SER A 169 -0.20 -4.33 -8.95
N ASN A 170 0.55 -5.42 -8.81
CA ASN A 170 0.00 -6.70 -8.32
C ASN A 170 -0.45 -6.59 -6.86
N ILE A 171 0.33 -5.93 -6.01
CA ILE A 171 -0.04 -5.65 -4.61
C ILE A 171 -1.32 -4.80 -4.57
N ALA A 172 -1.38 -3.72 -5.36
CA ALA A 172 -2.56 -2.85 -5.40
C ALA A 172 -3.82 -3.59 -5.91
N LYS A 173 -3.72 -4.36 -7.00
CA LYS A 173 -4.83 -5.15 -7.55
C LYS A 173 -5.32 -6.21 -6.56
N THR A 174 -4.41 -6.87 -5.86
CA THR A 174 -4.73 -7.85 -4.81
C THR A 174 -5.45 -7.19 -3.64
N LEU A 175 -4.97 -6.02 -3.20
CA LEU A 175 -5.63 -5.26 -2.13
C LEU A 175 -7.05 -4.84 -2.53
N VAL A 176 -7.25 -4.34 -3.75
CA VAL A 176 -8.59 -3.99 -4.27
C VAL A 176 -9.50 -5.21 -4.25
N THR A 177 -9.01 -6.36 -4.73
CA THR A 177 -9.78 -7.62 -4.73
C THR A 177 -10.17 -8.06 -3.31
N LEU A 178 -9.24 -7.95 -2.34
CA LEU A 178 -9.50 -8.28 -0.94
C LEU A 178 -10.53 -7.35 -0.32
N ARG A 179 -10.40 -6.04 -0.58
CA ARG A 179 -11.34 -5.02 -0.13
C ARG A 179 -12.72 -5.30 -0.70
N ASP A 180 -12.84 -5.48 -2.01
CA ASP A 180 -14.14 -5.66 -2.68
C ASP A 180 -14.88 -6.91 -2.17
N ARG A 181 -14.14 -7.95 -1.76
CA ARG A 181 -14.72 -9.20 -1.24
C ARG A 181 -15.15 -9.13 0.22
N ASN A 182 -14.34 -8.50 1.07
CA ASN A 182 -14.45 -8.65 2.53
C ASN A 182 -14.68 -7.33 3.28
N TYR A 183 -14.36 -6.19 2.66
CA TYR A 183 -14.30 -4.87 3.28
C TYR A 183 -14.82 -3.79 2.31
N SER A 184 -15.95 -4.06 1.64
CA SER A 184 -16.48 -3.21 0.55
C SER A 184 -16.79 -1.79 0.99
N GLU A 185 -17.02 -1.57 2.29
CA GLU A 185 -17.24 -0.27 2.90
C GLU A 185 -15.98 0.58 3.07
N TYR A 186 -14.79 0.00 2.86
CA TYR A 186 -13.52 0.71 2.96
C TYR A 186 -13.10 1.31 1.61
N SER A 187 -12.64 2.55 1.62
CA SER A 187 -11.92 3.16 0.50
C SER A 187 -10.44 2.75 0.50
N ILE A 188 -9.75 2.89 -0.63
CA ILE A 188 -8.31 2.64 -0.75
C ILE A 188 -7.59 3.92 -1.19
N THR A 189 -6.60 4.34 -0.41
CA THR A 189 -5.66 5.39 -0.79
C THR A 189 -4.27 4.81 -1.03
N ILE A 190 -3.78 4.90 -2.26
CA ILE A 190 -2.39 4.58 -2.59
C ILE A 190 -1.55 5.83 -2.37
N THR A 191 -0.49 5.75 -1.56
CA THR A 191 0.34 6.92 -1.25
C THR A 191 1.83 6.60 -1.28
N GLY A 192 2.64 7.64 -1.38
CA GLY A 192 4.09 7.59 -1.29
C GLY A 192 4.69 8.98 -1.43
N ASP A 193 5.94 9.12 -1.01
CA ASP A 193 6.73 10.32 -1.23
C ASP A 193 6.73 10.74 -2.72
N GLN A 194 6.80 12.04 -3.00
CA GLN A 194 6.75 12.62 -4.34
C GLN A 194 7.82 12.06 -5.30
N LYS A 195 8.95 11.56 -4.82
CA LYS A 195 9.91 10.87 -5.71
C LYS A 195 9.37 9.54 -6.28
N GLU A 196 8.30 9.01 -5.68
CA GLU A 196 7.61 7.78 -6.02
C GLU A 196 6.32 8.01 -6.83
N SER A 197 6.01 9.24 -7.25
CA SER A 197 4.82 9.59 -8.06
C SER A 197 4.60 8.64 -9.24
N LYS A 198 5.66 8.28 -9.97
CA LYS A 198 5.54 7.34 -11.11
C LYS A 198 5.08 5.95 -10.66
N LEU A 199 5.58 5.46 -9.52
CA LEU A 199 5.26 4.15 -8.97
C LEU A 199 3.80 4.08 -8.53
N ILE A 200 3.34 5.09 -7.77
CA ILE A 200 1.96 5.12 -7.26
C ILE A 200 0.95 5.31 -8.40
N ASN A 201 1.24 6.16 -9.39
CA ASN A 201 0.35 6.39 -10.52
C ASN A 201 0.30 5.16 -11.43
N TYR A 202 1.42 4.44 -11.59
CA TYR A 202 1.43 3.16 -12.28
C TYR A 202 0.56 2.13 -11.55
N ALA A 203 0.71 1.99 -10.23
CA ALA A 203 -0.11 1.06 -9.44
C ALA A 203 -1.61 1.41 -9.53
N LEU A 204 -1.98 2.69 -9.40
CA LEU A 204 -3.37 3.16 -9.54
C LEU A 204 -3.94 2.87 -10.94
N LYS A 205 -3.16 3.11 -12.00
CA LYS A 205 -3.63 2.86 -13.37
C LYS A 205 -3.94 1.38 -13.61
N ASN A 206 -3.10 0.50 -13.05
CA ASN A 206 -3.20 -0.94 -13.28
C ASN A 206 -4.08 -1.66 -12.25
N CYS A 207 -4.45 -1.05 -11.13
CA CYS A 207 -5.40 -1.65 -10.19
C CYS A 207 -6.86 -1.62 -10.70
N LYS A 208 -7.13 -0.87 -11.78
CA LYS A 208 -8.44 -0.72 -12.42
C LYS A 208 -8.64 -1.63 -13.64
N GLN A 209 -7.60 -2.34 -14.08
CA GLN A 209 -7.65 -3.17 -15.29
C GLN A 209 -7.80 -4.64 -14.88
N ASN A 210 -8.96 -5.22 -15.17
CA ASN A 210 -9.20 -6.66 -15.10
C ASN A 210 -8.62 -7.35 -16.32
#